data_AF-A0A8K0K2M7-F1
#
_entry.id   AF-A0A8K0K2M7-F1
#
_cell.length_a   1.000
_cell.length_b   1.000
_cell.length_c   1.000
_cell.angle_alpha   90.00
_cell.angle_beta   90.00
_cell.angle_gamma   90.00
#
_symmetry.space_group_name_H-M   'P 1'
#
loop_
_entity.id
_entity.type
_entity.pdbx_description
1 polymer ?
#
loop_
_entity_poly.entity_id
_entity_poly.type
_entity_poly.pdbx_seq_one_letter_code
_entity_poly.pdbx_strand_id
1 'polypeptide(L)'
;MATLEDKILGEKNEYYCSSSSEGEDDDEESENKDEIGADAATMAGKSAEISKWSGTASNTGPKGVITDWQKFKELERQKLEDERSERLELIKKLSITCQSALDEEKAKAEAGNVLDPDLKELLSDKFLQEYMQKRMNEMLSHASGMPKFGKVLSLASGQEFLDAVDKEHKSVTIIVHIYEDKIQGCEAMNGCLIHLSQKYNEVKFCKMKGSMAGLSQHFKVSGVPALLVYKGGQLVGNFVRLTDELGDDFFSCDVEGFLVEHGMIPDKTCVPQISQQTGREEDDDSDLSLE
;
A
#
# COMPACT_ATOMS: atom_id res chain seq x y z
N MET A 1 -48.10 34.79 -2.11
CA MET A 1 -48.74 33.91 -3.11
C MET A 1 -47.61 33.18 -3.81
N ALA A 2 -47.63 31.84 -3.86
CA ALA A 2 -46.61 31.05 -4.56
C ALA A 2 -46.73 31.26 -6.08
N THR A 3 -45.61 31.16 -6.80
CA THR A 3 -45.60 31.33 -8.26
C THR A 3 -46.14 30.08 -8.97
N LEU A 4 -46.33 30.17 -10.29
CA LEU A 4 -46.86 29.04 -11.07
C LEU A 4 -45.89 27.84 -11.12
N GLU A 5 -44.61 28.12 -10.83
CA GLU A 5 -43.44 27.26 -10.95
C GLU A 5 -43.41 26.24 -9.80
N ASP A 6 -43.64 26.71 -8.57
CA ASP A 6 -43.75 25.92 -7.33
C ASP A 6 -44.89 24.87 -7.37
N LYS A 7 -45.87 25.05 -8.24
CA LYS A 7 -47.00 24.10 -8.42
C LYS A 7 -46.73 23.03 -9.47
N ILE A 8 -45.68 23.18 -10.27
CA ILE A 8 -45.33 22.26 -11.37
C ILE A 8 -44.15 21.37 -10.97
N LEU A 9 -43.13 21.94 -10.31
CA LEU A 9 -42.09 21.15 -9.64
C LEU A 9 -42.53 20.86 -8.21
N GLY A 10 -43.03 19.64 -7.99
CA GLY A 10 -43.51 19.20 -6.68
C GLY A 10 -42.50 19.45 -5.55
N GLU A 11 -43.02 19.98 -4.45
CA GLU A 11 -42.31 20.43 -3.26
C GLU A 11 -41.30 19.40 -2.73
N LYS A 12 -40.00 19.62 -3.00
CA LYS A 12 -38.90 18.86 -2.38
C LYS A 12 -38.59 19.42 -0.99
N ASN A 13 -39.44 19.07 -0.03
CA ASN A 13 -39.09 19.25 1.38
C ASN A 13 -38.04 18.22 1.81
N GLU A 14 -37.20 18.68 2.76
CA GLU A 14 -36.20 17.90 3.52
C GLU A 14 -34.96 17.41 2.75
N TYR A 15 -33.82 18.06 3.01
CA TYR A 15 -32.70 17.46 3.76
C TYR A 15 -31.60 18.51 4.01
N TYR A 16 -31.62 19.17 5.17
CA TYR A 16 -30.45 19.88 5.70
C TYR A 16 -30.46 19.81 7.23
N CYS A 17 -29.76 18.82 7.79
CA CYS A 17 -29.57 18.71 9.23
C CYS A 17 -28.30 19.49 9.62
N SER A 18 -28.42 20.81 9.70
CA SER A 18 -27.39 21.67 10.29
C SER A 18 -27.39 21.47 11.81
N SER A 19 -26.53 20.59 12.32
CA SER A 19 -26.29 20.48 13.76
C SER A 19 -25.42 21.63 14.25
N SER A 20 -26.05 22.77 14.54
CA SER A 20 -25.50 23.71 15.53
C SER A 20 -25.69 23.10 16.92
N SER A 21 -24.61 22.96 17.69
CA SER A 21 -24.67 22.70 19.12
C SER A 21 -23.83 23.76 19.84
N GLU A 22 -24.51 24.71 20.46
CA GLU A 22 -23.92 25.64 21.43
C GLU A 22 -23.78 24.90 22.78
N GLY A 23 -22.70 25.16 23.52
CA GLY A 23 -22.40 24.38 24.72
C GLY A 23 -21.12 24.79 25.45
N GLU A 24 -21.25 25.88 26.20
CA GLU A 24 -20.56 26.19 27.47
C GLU A 24 -19.07 26.62 27.44
N ASP A 25 -18.82 27.72 28.14
CA ASP A 25 -17.51 28.31 28.43
C ASP A 25 -16.74 27.51 29.49
N ASP A 26 -15.41 27.50 29.40
CA ASP A 26 -14.55 27.43 30.59
C ASP A 26 -13.20 28.11 30.28
N ASP A 27 -12.88 29.18 31.02
CA ASP A 27 -11.63 29.93 30.94
C ASP A 27 -10.54 29.27 31.79
N GLU A 28 -9.41 28.87 31.21
CA GLU A 28 -8.12 28.87 31.94
C GLU A 28 -6.98 29.40 31.07
N GLU A 29 -6.40 30.53 31.50
CA GLU A 29 -5.15 31.07 30.96
C GLU A 29 -3.96 30.22 31.42
N SER A 30 -3.04 29.88 30.50
CA SER A 30 -1.64 29.72 30.88
C SER A 30 -0.72 30.25 29.79
N GLU A 31 -0.14 31.42 30.01
CA GLU A 31 0.95 31.93 29.19
C GLU A 31 2.16 30.99 29.27
N ASN A 32 2.81 30.73 28.13
CA ASN A 32 4.27 30.69 28.09
C ASN A 32 4.77 31.09 26.71
N LYS A 33 5.71 32.03 26.71
CA LYS A 33 6.45 32.46 25.51
C LYS A 33 7.57 31.47 25.26
N ASP A 34 7.90 31.27 23.99
CA ASP A 34 9.29 31.44 23.55
C ASP A 34 9.32 31.76 22.05
N GLU A 35 10.41 32.40 21.61
CA GLU A 35 10.43 33.28 20.45
C GLU A 35 11.45 32.81 19.39
N ILE A 36 11.33 33.35 18.16
CA ILE A 36 12.31 33.34 17.06
C ILE A 36 12.41 32.06 16.20
N GLY A 37 12.31 32.24 14.87
CA GLY A 37 12.67 31.20 13.89
C GLY A 37 12.06 31.39 12.50
N ALA A 38 12.26 32.53 11.84
CA ALA A 38 11.88 32.68 10.43
C ALA A 38 12.97 32.10 9.53
N ASP A 39 12.64 31.16 8.64
CA ASP A 39 13.32 31.02 7.34
C ASP A 39 12.51 30.20 6.32
N ALA A 40 12.90 30.31 5.05
CA ALA A 40 12.07 29.99 3.88
C ALA A 40 12.28 28.60 3.24
N ALA A 41 11.47 28.33 2.21
CA ALA A 41 11.47 27.18 1.28
C ALA A 41 10.95 25.85 1.88
N THR A 42 10.05 25.10 1.24
CA THR A 42 10.19 24.56 -0.12
C THR A 42 8.84 24.01 -0.61
N MET A 43 8.54 24.11 -1.92
CA MET A 43 7.48 23.33 -2.55
C MET A 43 7.88 21.85 -2.60
N ALA A 44 7.56 21.10 -1.54
CA ALA A 44 7.69 19.65 -1.50
C ALA A 44 6.35 19.01 -1.90
N GLY A 45 6.39 18.03 -2.80
CA GLY A 45 5.19 17.37 -3.30
C GLY A 45 4.36 16.73 -2.19
N LYS A 46 3.04 16.69 -2.39
CA LYS A 46 2.11 15.93 -1.54
C LYS A 46 2.44 14.43 -1.64
N SER A 47 3.39 13.98 -0.81
CA SER A 47 3.53 12.58 -0.47
C SER A 47 2.16 12.08 -0.04
N ALA A 48 1.70 10.95 -0.60
CA ALA A 48 0.36 10.43 -0.34
C ALA A 48 0.20 10.21 1.17
N GLU A 49 -0.60 11.06 1.81
CA GLU A 49 -0.70 11.03 3.27
C GLU A 49 -1.19 9.66 3.73
N ILE A 50 -0.56 9.21 4.80
CA ILE A 50 -0.77 7.93 5.46
C ILE A 50 -2.27 7.68 5.57
N SER A 51 -2.76 6.58 4.99
CA SER A 51 -4.12 6.07 5.24
C SER A 51 -4.19 5.51 6.67
N LYS A 52 -4.04 6.41 7.64
CA LYS A 52 -4.02 6.15 9.08
C LYS A 52 -5.37 5.53 9.41
N TRP A 53 -5.34 4.25 9.79
CA TRP A 53 -6.52 3.45 10.08
C TRP A 53 -7.46 4.23 11.01
N SER A 54 -8.59 4.71 10.48
CA SER A 54 -9.48 5.67 11.14
C SER A 54 -10.42 5.01 12.17
N GLY A 55 -10.19 3.74 12.49
CA GLY A 55 -11.08 2.91 13.29
C GLY A 55 -12.26 2.32 12.49
N THR A 56 -12.54 2.85 11.29
CA THR A 56 -13.63 2.36 10.43
C THR A 56 -13.10 1.41 9.35
N ALA A 57 -13.74 0.25 9.20
CA ALA A 57 -13.46 -0.71 8.13
C ALA A 57 -13.95 -0.16 6.77
N SER A 58 -13.10 0.67 6.17
CA SER A 58 -13.33 1.41 4.90
C SER A 58 -12.57 0.81 3.71
N ASN A 59 -11.75 -0.22 3.93
CA ASN A 59 -10.85 -0.79 2.92
C ASN A 59 -11.27 -2.20 2.45
N THR A 60 -12.31 -2.80 3.04
CA THR A 60 -12.74 -4.18 2.73
C THR A 60 -14.26 -4.33 2.71
N GLY A 61 -14.74 -5.38 2.04
CA GLY A 61 -16.17 -5.69 1.92
C GLY A 61 -16.98 -4.60 1.18
N PRO A 62 -18.31 -4.56 1.36
CA PRO A 62 -19.18 -3.59 0.68
C PRO A 62 -18.79 -2.13 0.90
N LYS A 63 -18.23 -1.79 2.07
CA LYS A 63 -17.75 -0.44 2.36
C LYS A 63 -16.51 -0.07 1.53
N GLY A 64 -15.56 -0.99 1.38
CA GLY A 64 -14.40 -0.81 0.50
C GLY A 64 -14.78 -0.58 -0.96
N VAL A 65 -15.75 -1.34 -1.47
CA VAL A 65 -16.24 -1.17 -2.85
C VAL A 65 -16.86 0.23 -3.05
N ILE A 66 -17.65 0.71 -2.07
CA ILE A 66 -18.26 2.05 -2.15
C ILE A 66 -17.21 3.16 -2.08
N THR A 67 -16.20 3.05 -1.20
CA THR A 67 -15.15 4.07 -1.06
C THR A 67 -14.21 4.11 -2.26
N ASP A 68 -13.88 2.97 -2.85
CA ASP A 68 -13.09 2.93 -4.09
C ASP A 68 -13.91 3.45 -5.29
N TRP A 69 -15.21 3.13 -5.41
CA TRP A 69 -16.07 3.72 -6.43
C TRP A 69 -16.20 5.25 -6.32
N GLN A 70 -16.32 5.78 -5.10
CA GLN A 70 -16.33 7.23 -4.87
C GLN A 70 -15.02 7.89 -5.32
N LYS A 71 -13.87 7.28 -4.99
CA LYS A 71 -12.54 7.75 -5.43
C LYS A 71 -12.37 7.67 -6.95
N PHE A 72 -12.87 6.59 -7.58
CA PHE A 72 -12.85 6.43 -9.04
C PHE A 72 -13.62 7.55 -9.73
N LYS A 73 -14.86 7.83 -9.28
CA LYS A 73 -15.69 8.92 -9.83
C LYS A 73 -15.10 10.31 -9.58
N GLU A 74 -14.44 10.53 -8.45
CA GLU A 74 -13.76 11.81 -8.19
C GLU A 74 -12.51 12.00 -9.08
N LEU A 75 -11.73 10.94 -9.34
CA LEU A 75 -10.61 11.00 -10.29
C LEU A 75 -11.07 11.20 -11.74
N GLU A 76 -12.17 10.55 -12.15
CA GLU A 76 -12.79 10.74 -13.47
C GLU A 76 -13.20 12.20 -13.67
N ARG A 77 -13.85 12.79 -12.65
CA ARG A 77 -14.28 14.19 -12.64
C ARG A 77 -13.10 15.17 -12.69
N GLN A 78 -12.01 14.88 -11.98
CA GLN A 78 -10.78 15.68 -12.02
C GLN A 78 -10.13 15.62 -13.40
N LYS A 79 -9.91 14.42 -13.96
CA LYS A 79 -9.32 14.23 -15.30
C LYS A 79 -10.10 14.98 -16.39
N LEU A 80 -11.44 14.95 -16.33
CA LEU A 80 -12.29 15.66 -17.29
C LEU A 80 -12.24 17.19 -17.13
N GLU A 81 -12.09 17.72 -15.92
CA GLU A 81 -11.91 19.16 -15.70
C GLU A 81 -10.50 19.62 -16.11
N ASP A 82 -9.48 18.81 -15.87
CA ASP A 82 -8.11 19.05 -16.31
C ASP A 82 -8.04 19.11 -17.85
N GLU A 83 -8.55 18.10 -18.56
CA GLU A 83 -8.66 18.06 -20.03
C GLU A 83 -9.45 19.26 -20.60
N ARG A 84 -10.52 19.68 -19.90
CA ARG A 84 -11.29 20.88 -20.27
C ARG A 84 -10.45 22.14 -20.13
N SER A 85 -9.69 22.27 -19.05
CA SER A 85 -8.82 23.43 -18.79
C SER A 85 -7.69 23.52 -19.83
N GLU A 86 -7.05 22.39 -20.15
CA GLU A 86 -5.99 22.30 -21.17
C GLU A 86 -6.52 22.67 -22.56
N ARG A 87 -7.71 22.16 -22.93
CA ARG A 87 -8.37 22.53 -24.20
C ARG A 87 -8.67 24.03 -24.28
N LEU A 88 -9.16 24.63 -23.20
CA LEU A 88 -9.43 26.07 -23.15
C LEU A 88 -8.14 26.90 -23.22
N GLU A 89 -7.06 26.46 -22.56
CA GLU A 89 -5.75 27.09 -22.71
C GLU A 89 -5.20 26.98 -24.13
N LEU A 90 -5.32 25.82 -24.76
CA LEU A 90 -4.85 25.60 -26.13
C LEU A 90 -5.61 26.48 -27.12
N ILE A 91 -6.95 26.56 -27.00
CA ILE A 91 -7.77 27.49 -27.79
C ILE A 91 -7.27 28.93 -27.60
N LYS A 92 -7.06 29.38 -26.36
CA LYS A 92 -6.58 30.73 -26.05
C LYS A 92 -5.16 31.01 -26.57
N LYS A 93 -4.29 30.00 -26.64
CA LYS A 93 -2.94 30.09 -27.20
C LYS A 93 -2.96 30.13 -28.74
N LEU A 94 -3.91 29.44 -29.37
CA LEU A 94 -4.07 29.36 -30.83
C LEU A 94 -4.94 30.50 -31.42
N SER A 95 -5.78 31.17 -30.62
CA SER A 95 -6.71 32.22 -31.06
C SER A 95 -6.05 33.59 -31.38
N ILE A 96 -4.86 33.58 -31.99
CA ILE A 96 -4.10 34.79 -32.38
C ILE A 96 -4.57 35.39 -33.73
N THR A 97 -5.58 34.79 -34.37
CA THR A 97 -6.21 35.32 -35.59
C THR A 97 -7.66 35.75 -35.34
N CYS A 98 -8.05 36.89 -35.91
CA CYS A 98 -9.29 37.60 -35.62
C CYS A 98 -10.54 36.76 -35.94
N GLN A 99 -11.18 36.18 -34.93
CA GLN A 99 -12.49 35.55 -35.06
C GLN A 99 -13.62 36.60 -35.02
N SER A 100 -14.66 36.37 -35.81
CA SER A 100 -15.85 37.21 -35.84
C SER A 100 -16.95 36.59 -34.98
N ALA A 101 -17.88 37.40 -34.48
CA ALA A 101 -18.95 36.94 -33.58
C ALA A 101 -19.90 35.86 -34.18
N LEU A 102 -19.86 35.63 -35.50
CA LEU A 102 -20.60 34.57 -36.17
C LEU A 102 -19.95 33.18 -36.04
N ASP A 103 -18.63 33.12 -35.83
CA ASP A 103 -17.90 31.86 -35.71
C ASP A 103 -18.06 31.25 -34.31
N GLU A 104 -18.20 32.11 -33.28
CA GLU A 104 -18.48 31.72 -31.88
C GLU A 104 -19.81 30.96 -31.75
N GLU A 105 -20.86 31.38 -32.45
CA GLU A 105 -22.19 30.76 -32.35
C GLU A 105 -22.21 29.36 -32.99
N LYS A 106 -21.49 29.17 -34.10
CA LYS A 106 -21.35 27.85 -34.75
C LYS A 106 -20.54 26.87 -33.91
N ALA A 107 -19.37 27.28 -33.41
CA ALA A 107 -18.53 26.40 -32.58
C ALA A 107 -19.28 25.92 -31.32
N LYS A 108 -20.15 26.77 -30.76
CA LYS A 108 -20.99 26.45 -29.61
C LYS A 108 -22.14 25.50 -29.92
N ALA A 109 -22.63 25.48 -31.16
CA ALA A 109 -23.62 24.52 -31.63
C ALA A 109 -23.02 23.13 -31.92
N GLU A 110 -21.80 23.08 -32.48
CA GLU A 110 -21.12 21.82 -32.80
C GLU A 110 -20.58 21.10 -31.55
N ALA A 111 -20.11 21.85 -30.55
CA ALA A 111 -19.63 21.29 -29.27
C ALA A 111 -20.73 20.62 -28.41
N GLY A 112 -22.01 20.79 -28.75
CA GLY A 112 -23.14 20.25 -27.98
C GLY A 112 -23.55 18.81 -28.29
N ASN A 113 -22.97 18.18 -29.33
CA ASN A 113 -23.55 16.98 -29.95
C ASN A 113 -22.64 15.73 -29.98
N VAL A 114 -21.61 15.68 -29.14
CA VAL A 114 -20.59 14.61 -29.09
C VAL A 114 -20.49 14.02 -27.67
N LEU A 115 -21.62 13.56 -27.11
CA LEU A 115 -21.72 13.26 -25.67
C LEU A 115 -22.34 11.90 -25.29
N ASP A 116 -22.68 11.04 -26.26
CA ASP A 116 -23.43 9.79 -26.00
C ASP A 116 -22.91 8.50 -26.68
N PRO A 117 -22.02 8.52 -27.71
CA PRO A 117 -21.33 7.29 -28.15
C PRO A 117 -20.17 6.91 -27.21
N ASP A 118 -19.31 7.88 -26.88
CA ASP A 118 -18.05 7.68 -26.17
C ASP A 118 -18.26 7.05 -24.78
N LEU A 119 -19.33 7.44 -24.08
CA LEU A 119 -19.66 6.95 -22.73
C LEU A 119 -19.85 5.43 -22.67
N LYS A 120 -20.18 4.78 -23.80
CA LYS A 120 -20.41 3.34 -23.88
C LYS A 120 -19.17 2.54 -24.29
N GLU A 121 -18.24 3.17 -25.02
CA GLU A 121 -16.92 2.59 -25.33
C GLU A 121 -15.92 2.82 -24.20
N LEU A 122 -16.06 3.91 -23.44
CA LEU A 122 -15.25 4.21 -22.25
C LEU A 122 -15.49 3.20 -21.13
N LEU A 123 -16.69 2.62 -21.00
CA LEU A 123 -17.05 1.57 -20.03
C LEU A 123 -16.41 0.17 -20.32
N SER A 124 -15.33 0.11 -21.11
CA SER A 124 -14.74 -1.14 -21.62
C SER A 124 -13.63 -1.82 -20.79
N ASP A 125 -12.75 -1.19 -20.00
CA ASP A 125 -12.53 0.23 -19.68
C ASP A 125 -11.02 0.44 -19.40
N LYS A 126 -10.33 1.31 -20.16
CA LYS A 126 -8.89 1.62 -19.93
C LYS A 126 -8.66 2.39 -18.62
N PHE A 127 -9.56 3.31 -18.27
CA PHE A 127 -9.45 4.13 -17.07
C PHE A 127 -9.74 3.32 -15.79
N LEU A 128 -10.61 2.32 -15.85
CA LEU A 128 -10.77 1.34 -14.77
C LEU A 128 -9.52 0.49 -14.58
N GLN A 129 -8.85 0.08 -15.66
CA GLN A 129 -7.56 -0.63 -15.59
C GLN A 129 -6.48 0.28 -14.99
N GLU A 130 -6.34 1.52 -15.45
CA GLU A 130 -5.46 2.56 -14.87
C GLU A 130 -5.74 2.72 -13.36
N TYR A 131 -7.01 2.81 -12.95
CA TYR A 131 -7.40 2.97 -11.55
C TYR A 131 -7.06 1.73 -10.70
N MET A 132 -7.36 0.52 -11.18
CA MET A 132 -6.99 -0.72 -10.49
C MET A 132 -5.48 -0.85 -10.31
N GLN A 133 -4.71 -0.54 -11.36
CA GLN A 133 -3.25 -0.54 -11.32
C GLN A 133 -2.70 0.53 -10.36
N LYS A 134 -3.29 1.74 -10.35
CA LYS A 134 -2.95 2.81 -9.41
C LYS A 134 -3.21 2.40 -7.96
N ARG A 135 -4.38 1.86 -7.63
CA ARG A 135 -4.71 1.41 -6.26
C ARG A 135 -3.80 0.25 -5.81
N MET A 136 -3.43 -0.63 -6.72
CA MET A 136 -2.47 -1.71 -6.47
C MET A 136 -1.05 -1.17 -6.22
N ASN A 137 -0.60 -0.20 -7.01
CA ASN A 137 0.70 0.44 -6.83
C ASN A 137 0.76 1.31 -5.56
N GLU A 138 -0.32 2.00 -5.19
CA GLU A 138 -0.45 2.65 -3.87
C GLU A 138 -0.19 1.63 -2.75
N MET A 139 -0.87 0.47 -2.78
CA MET A 139 -0.69 -0.59 -1.78
C MET A 139 0.74 -1.16 -1.74
N LEU A 140 1.36 -1.38 -2.90
CA LEU A 140 2.75 -1.88 -3.00
C LEU A 140 3.78 -0.83 -2.59
N SER A 141 3.57 0.44 -2.93
CA SER A 141 4.48 1.55 -2.58
C SER A 141 4.60 1.77 -1.08
N HIS A 142 3.54 1.48 -0.30
CA HIS A 142 3.61 1.45 1.16
C HIS A 142 4.57 0.39 1.72
N ALA A 143 4.87 -0.68 0.97
CA ALA A 143 5.88 -1.68 1.33
C ALA A 143 7.31 -1.29 0.89
N SER A 144 7.45 -0.36 -0.06
CA SER A 144 8.74 -0.02 -0.68
C SER A 144 9.72 0.73 0.23
N GLY A 145 9.22 1.38 1.29
CA GLY A 145 10.03 2.11 2.28
C GLY A 145 10.59 1.27 3.43
N MET A 146 10.42 -0.05 3.41
CA MET A 146 10.85 -0.93 4.51
C MET A 146 12.39 -1.11 4.55
N PRO A 147 12.98 -1.29 5.74
CA PRO A 147 14.41 -1.61 5.87
C PRO A 147 14.73 -2.92 5.14
N LYS A 148 15.85 -2.94 4.43
CA LYS A 148 16.33 -4.11 3.69
C LYS A 148 17.47 -4.78 4.44
N PHE A 149 17.22 -6.02 4.82
CA PHE A 149 18.17 -7.00 5.33
C PHE A 149 18.79 -7.77 4.14
N GLY A 150 19.30 -8.99 4.37
CA GLY A 150 20.04 -9.76 3.36
C GLY A 150 20.97 -10.83 3.93
N LYS A 151 21.01 -10.99 5.26
CA LYS A 151 21.90 -11.90 6.00
C LYS A 151 21.22 -12.36 7.28
N VAL A 152 21.54 -13.56 7.74
CA VAL A 152 21.13 -14.07 9.07
C VAL A 152 22.02 -13.48 10.17
N LEU A 153 21.42 -12.74 11.10
CA LEU A 153 22.11 -12.16 12.25
C LEU A 153 22.25 -13.19 13.38
N SER A 154 23.43 -13.31 13.98
CA SER A 154 23.66 -14.19 15.14
C SER A 154 23.50 -13.39 16.42
N LEU A 155 22.54 -13.79 17.27
CA LEU A 155 22.27 -13.15 18.56
C LEU A 155 23.04 -13.88 19.67
N ALA A 156 23.86 -13.14 20.42
CA ALA A 156 24.71 -13.66 21.49
C ALA A 156 24.12 -13.49 22.90
N SER A 157 23.00 -12.76 23.05
CA SER A 157 22.37 -12.50 24.35
C SER A 157 20.86 -12.40 24.24
N GLY A 158 20.16 -12.75 25.32
CA GLY A 158 18.71 -12.49 25.45
C GLY A 158 18.37 -11.00 25.33
N GLN A 159 19.29 -10.10 25.70
CA GLN A 159 19.11 -8.66 25.49
C GLN A 159 19.18 -8.28 24.01
N GLU A 160 20.11 -8.87 23.24
CA GLU A 160 20.18 -8.65 21.79
C GLU A 160 18.94 -9.21 21.07
N PHE A 161 18.36 -10.30 21.58
CA PHE A 161 17.09 -10.84 21.09
C PHE A 161 15.92 -9.88 21.32
N LEU A 162 15.76 -9.35 22.54
CA LEU A 162 14.72 -8.35 22.85
C LEU A 162 14.91 -7.08 22.01
N ASP A 163 16.14 -6.55 21.96
CA ASP A 163 16.48 -5.39 21.12
C ASP A 163 16.20 -5.64 19.63
N ALA A 164 16.47 -6.85 19.13
CA ALA A 164 16.21 -7.20 17.74
C ALA A 164 14.71 -7.26 17.40
N VAL A 165 13.83 -7.51 18.37
CA VAL A 165 12.37 -7.59 18.21
C VAL A 165 11.68 -6.26 18.52
N ASP A 166 11.99 -5.63 19.65
CA ASP A 166 11.25 -4.48 20.19
C ASP A 166 11.64 -3.14 19.54
N LYS A 167 12.89 -3.00 19.06
CA LYS A 167 13.40 -1.76 18.45
C LYS A 167 13.21 -1.71 16.93
N GLU A 168 12.62 -2.75 16.34
CA GLU A 168 12.46 -2.89 14.89
C GLU A 168 11.15 -2.24 14.38
N HIS A 169 11.11 -1.88 13.09
CA HIS A 169 9.92 -1.26 12.52
C HIS A 169 8.70 -2.22 12.53
N LYS A 170 7.53 -1.74 12.97
CA LYS A 170 6.35 -2.60 13.25
C LYS A 170 5.85 -3.43 12.07
N SER A 171 6.11 -3.02 10.84
CA SER A 171 5.71 -3.76 9.62
C SER A 171 6.66 -4.91 9.26
N VAL A 172 7.89 -4.91 9.79
CA VAL A 172 8.91 -5.93 9.51
C VAL A 172 8.52 -7.24 10.18
N THR A 173 8.60 -8.34 9.44
CA THR A 173 8.57 -9.69 10.01
C THR A 173 9.98 -10.08 10.43
N ILE A 174 10.11 -10.65 11.63
CA ILE A 174 11.39 -11.07 12.23
C ILE A 174 11.31 -12.56 12.50
N ILE A 175 12.23 -13.33 11.93
CA ILE A 175 12.27 -14.78 12.04
C ILE A 175 13.50 -15.16 12.85
N VAL A 176 13.31 -15.75 14.03
CA VAL A 176 14.38 -16.17 14.93
C VAL A 176 14.46 -17.69 15.01
N HIS A 177 15.54 -18.25 14.49
CA HIS A 177 15.86 -19.67 14.62
C HIS A 177 16.57 -19.94 15.95
N ILE A 178 15.91 -20.68 16.84
CA ILE A 178 16.50 -21.22 18.06
C ILE A 178 17.07 -22.60 17.75
N TYR A 179 18.38 -22.72 17.90
CA TYR A 179 19.15 -23.90 17.52
C TYR A 179 20.07 -24.37 18.64
N GLU A 180 20.60 -25.58 18.54
CA GLU A 180 21.71 -26.05 19.37
C GLU A 180 22.75 -26.74 18.48
N ASP A 181 24.02 -26.72 18.89
CA ASP A 181 25.08 -27.36 18.11
C ASP A 181 24.92 -28.90 18.11
N LYS A 182 25.41 -29.57 17.06
CA LYS A 182 25.42 -31.04 16.88
C LYS A 182 24.06 -31.71 16.59
N ILE A 183 23.05 -30.93 16.21
CA ILE A 183 21.75 -31.44 15.74
C ILE A 183 21.64 -31.19 14.23
N GLN A 184 21.46 -32.24 13.42
CA GLN A 184 21.50 -32.16 11.96
C GLN A 184 20.42 -31.23 11.38
N GLY A 185 19.16 -31.33 11.85
CA GLY A 185 18.09 -30.42 11.44
C GLY A 185 18.36 -28.94 11.77
N CYS A 186 19.13 -28.65 12.82
CA CYS A 186 19.57 -27.28 13.12
C CYS A 186 20.64 -26.77 12.12
N GLU A 187 21.51 -27.65 11.63
CA GLU A 187 22.51 -27.31 10.61
C GLU A 187 21.84 -27.08 9.25
N ALA A 188 20.95 -27.97 8.83
CA ALA A 188 20.13 -27.83 7.63
C ALA A 188 19.30 -26.53 7.64
N MET A 189 18.57 -26.27 8.74
CA MET A 189 17.78 -25.04 8.89
C MET A 189 18.65 -23.78 8.82
N ASN A 190 19.85 -23.77 9.43
CA ASN A 190 20.77 -22.64 9.31
C ASN A 190 21.23 -22.40 7.87
N GLY A 191 21.47 -23.45 7.09
CA GLY A 191 21.77 -23.34 5.65
C GLY A 191 20.60 -22.78 4.85
N CYS A 192 19.39 -23.29 5.09
CA CYS A 192 18.16 -22.82 4.45
C CYS A 192 17.90 -21.34 4.70
N LEU A 193 18.00 -20.89 5.95
CA LEU A 193 17.76 -19.50 6.33
C LEU A 193 18.80 -18.53 5.78
N ILE A 194 20.05 -18.96 5.53
CA ILE A 194 21.04 -18.14 4.82
C ILE A 194 20.56 -17.85 3.40
N HIS A 195 20.08 -18.87 2.68
CA HIS A 195 19.54 -18.70 1.33
C HIS A 195 18.27 -17.83 1.32
N LEU A 196 17.32 -18.11 2.23
CA LEU A 196 16.09 -17.34 2.36
C LEU A 196 16.35 -15.87 2.73
N SER A 197 17.36 -15.59 3.55
CA SER A 197 17.71 -14.21 3.91
C SER A 197 18.18 -13.36 2.74
N GLN A 198 18.70 -13.96 1.66
CA GLN A 198 19.09 -13.26 0.43
C GLN A 198 17.91 -13.08 -0.53
N LYS A 199 16.93 -13.98 -0.48
CA LYS A 199 15.70 -13.93 -1.30
C LYS A 199 14.67 -12.96 -0.73
N TYR A 200 14.56 -12.88 0.59
CA TYR A 200 13.59 -12.09 1.35
C TYR A 200 14.27 -10.98 2.15
N ASN A 201 14.76 -9.96 1.45
CA ASN A 201 15.47 -8.83 2.07
C ASN A 201 14.55 -7.99 2.98
N GLU A 202 13.24 -8.02 2.77
CA GLU A 202 12.23 -7.38 3.61
C GLU A 202 11.98 -8.08 4.97
N VAL A 203 12.55 -9.28 5.19
CA VAL A 203 12.39 -10.08 6.41
C VAL A 203 13.72 -10.12 7.18
N LYS A 204 13.65 -9.88 8.50
CA LYS A 204 14.82 -9.90 9.37
C LYS A 204 15.06 -11.32 9.90
N PHE A 205 16.07 -12.00 9.37
CA PHE A 205 16.45 -13.32 9.84
C PHE A 205 17.50 -13.25 10.96
N CYS A 206 17.23 -13.95 12.05
CA CYS A 206 18.09 -14.07 13.22
C CYS A 206 18.28 -15.54 13.61
N LYS A 207 19.39 -15.85 14.28
CA LYS A 207 19.61 -17.15 14.93
C LYS A 207 20.17 -16.97 16.33
N MET A 208 19.80 -17.85 17.24
CA MET A 208 20.21 -17.81 18.64
C MET A 208 20.40 -19.23 19.18
N LYS A 209 21.42 -19.46 20.01
CA LYS A 209 21.58 -20.76 20.67
C LYS A 209 20.57 -20.93 21.81
N GLY A 210 19.93 -22.09 21.91
CA GLY A 210 19.00 -22.41 23.00
C GLY A 210 19.63 -22.32 24.38
N SER A 211 20.94 -22.62 24.48
CA SER A 211 21.78 -22.36 25.65
C SER A 211 21.85 -20.89 26.08
N MET A 212 21.84 -19.94 25.15
CA MET A 212 21.89 -18.49 25.42
C MET A 212 20.49 -17.90 25.69
N ALA A 213 19.45 -18.51 25.13
CA ALA A 213 18.05 -18.10 25.32
C ALA A 213 17.44 -18.49 26.69
N GLY A 214 18.23 -19.07 27.60
CA GLY A 214 17.76 -19.47 28.94
C GLY A 214 16.80 -20.67 28.96
N LEU A 215 16.70 -21.42 27.85
CA LEU A 215 15.71 -22.48 27.69
C LEU A 215 16.04 -23.73 28.53
N SER A 216 15.01 -24.54 28.79
CA SER A 216 15.15 -25.79 29.55
C SER A 216 16.02 -26.81 28.81
N GLN A 217 16.68 -27.72 29.56
CA GLN A 217 17.51 -28.76 28.95
C GLN A 217 16.70 -29.71 28.06
N HIS A 218 15.44 -30.00 28.42
CA HIS A 218 14.54 -30.79 27.57
C HIS A 218 14.27 -30.11 26.22
N PHE A 219 14.09 -28.78 26.19
CA PHE A 219 13.86 -28.06 24.94
C PHE A 219 15.09 -28.06 24.03
N LYS A 220 16.31 -27.98 24.57
CA LYS A 220 17.55 -28.01 23.77
C LYS A 220 17.82 -29.35 23.10
N VAL A 221 17.29 -30.45 23.63
CA VAL A 221 17.45 -31.80 23.05
C VAL A 221 16.25 -32.17 22.17
N SER A 222 15.03 -31.85 22.62
CA SER A 222 13.80 -32.35 22.00
C SER A 222 12.97 -31.28 21.31
N GLY A 223 13.26 -29.98 21.47
CA GLY A 223 12.43 -28.87 20.96
C GLY A 223 12.99 -28.16 19.72
N VAL A 224 14.27 -28.36 19.41
CA VAL A 224 14.97 -27.70 18.29
C VAL A 224 15.10 -28.62 17.07
N PRO A 225 15.15 -28.10 15.82
CA PRO A 225 15.10 -26.68 15.44
C PRO A 225 13.73 -26.07 15.73
N ALA A 226 13.74 -24.86 16.30
CA ALA A 226 12.53 -24.09 16.58
C ALA A 226 12.62 -22.71 15.91
N LEU A 227 11.51 -22.22 15.40
CA LEU A 227 11.41 -20.99 14.64
C LEU A 227 10.31 -20.10 15.24
N LEU A 228 10.73 -18.95 15.78
CA LEU A 228 9.82 -17.93 16.29
C LEU A 228 9.66 -16.83 15.25
N VAL A 229 8.41 -16.44 14.97
CA VAL A 229 8.09 -15.37 14.02
C VAL A 229 7.42 -14.23 14.78
N TYR A 230 8.04 -13.06 14.75
CA TYR A 230 7.55 -11.83 15.37
C TYR A 230 7.17 -10.79 14.32
N LYS A 231 6.14 -9.98 14.63
CA LYS A 231 5.75 -8.80 13.85
C LYS A 231 5.14 -7.77 14.78
N GLY A 232 5.57 -6.51 14.69
CA GLY A 232 5.05 -5.42 15.54
C GLY A 232 5.22 -5.63 17.05
N GLY A 233 6.26 -6.36 17.47
CA GLY A 233 6.50 -6.74 18.88
C GLY A 233 5.63 -7.90 19.39
N GLN A 234 4.81 -8.51 18.54
CA GLN A 234 3.96 -9.66 18.89
C GLN A 234 4.50 -10.95 18.28
N LEU A 235 4.41 -12.06 19.02
CA LEU A 235 4.70 -13.41 18.53
C LEU A 235 3.53 -13.87 17.64
N VAL A 236 3.79 -14.02 16.35
CA VAL A 236 2.80 -14.42 15.33
C VAL A 236 2.85 -15.93 15.06
N GLY A 237 4.05 -16.51 15.06
CA GLY A 237 4.27 -17.94 14.83
C GLY A 237 5.29 -18.51 15.81
N ASN A 238 5.05 -19.73 16.28
CA ASN A 238 5.95 -20.47 17.16
C ASN A 238 5.97 -21.94 16.72
N PHE A 239 6.96 -22.28 15.91
CA PHE A 239 7.12 -23.61 15.33
C PHE A 239 8.23 -24.34 16.08
N VAL A 240 7.91 -25.47 16.69
CA VAL A 240 8.80 -26.22 17.59
C VAL A 240 9.00 -27.60 16.98
N ARG A 241 10.25 -28.02 16.79
CA ARG A 241 10.64 -29.25 16.06
C ARG A 241 10.13 -29.26 14.61
N LEU A 242 10.56 -28.31 13.77
CA LEU A 242 10.15 -28.28 12.35
C LEU A 242 10.50 -29.57 11.58
N THR A 243 11.42 -30.40 12.09
CA THR A 243 11.72 -31.74 11.56
C THR A 243 10.52 -32.69 11.59
N ASP A 244 9.53 -32.48 12.47
CA ASP A 244 8.31 -33.29 12.52
C ASP A 244 7.36 -32.99 11.33
N GLU A 245 7.46 -31.80 10.74
CA GLU A 245 6.61 -31.32 9.65
C GLU A 245 7.34 -31.39 8.30
N LEU A 246 8.65 -31.05 8.28
CA LEU A 246 9.50 -31.05 7.09
C LEU A 246 10.25 -32.38 6.86
N GLY A 247 10.32 -33.25 7.87
CA GLY A 247 11.16 -34.45 7.86
C GLY A 247 12.62 -34.17 8.24
N ASP A 248 13.46 -35.20 8.12
CA ASP A 248 14.90 -35.13 8.44
C ASP A 248 15.73 -34.46 7.34
N ASP A 249 15.38 -34.68 6.06
CA ASP A 249 16.05 -34.16 4.86
C ASP A 249 15.17 -33.09 4.18
N PHE A 250 15.40 -31.81 4.48
CA PHE A 250 14.67 -30.68 3.90
C PHE A 250 15.62 -29.59 3.38
N PHE A 251 15.12 -28.78 2.44
CA PHE A 251 15.86 -27.73 1.74
C PHE A 251 15.18 -26.35 1.89
N SER A 252 15.85 -25.32 1.37
CA SER A 252 15.38 -23.93 1.41
C SER A 252 13.96 -23.77 0.83
N CYS A 253 13.61 -24.56 -0.20
CA CYS A 253 12.30 -24.52 -0.84
C CYS A 253 11.18 -25.04 0.07
N ASP A 254 11.46 -26.05 0.89
CA ASP A 254 10.47 -26.66 1.78
C ASP A 254 10.20 -25.73 2.96
N VAL A 255 11.25 -25.13 3.52
CA VAL A 255 11.14 -24.06 4.54
C VAL A 255 10.44 -22.83 3.97
N GLU A 256 10.66 -22.48 2.70
CA GLU A 256 9.95 -21.39 2.02
C GLU A 256 8.45 -21.69 1.91
N GLY A 257 8.10 -22.86 1.36
CA GLY A 257 6.71 -23.28 1.19
C GLY A 257 5.96 -23.29 2.51
N PHE A 258 6.57 -23.86 3.56
CA PHE A 258 6.03 -23.86 4.92
C PHE A 258 5.76 -22.45 5.46
N LEU A 259 6.71 -21.51 5.28
CA LEU A 259 6.55 -20.13 5.75
C LEU A 259 5.54 -19.33 4.93
N VAL A 260 5.38 -19.63 3.65
CA VAL A 260 4.36 -19.03 2.78
C VAL A 260 2.97 -19.57 3.12
N GLU A 261 2.82 -20.88 3.30
CA GLU A 261 1.55 -21.54 3.66
C GLU A 261 1.00 -21.02 4.99
N HIS A 262 1.88 -20.79 5.97
CA HIS A 262 1.53 -20.19 7.26
C HIS A 262 1.40 -18.66 7.23
N GLY A 263 1.60 -18.00 6.07
CA GLY A 263 1.48 -16.54 5.92
C GLY A 263 2.55 -15.73 6.64
N MET A 264 3.70 -16.35 6.96
CA MET A 264 4.80 -15.75 7.71
C MET A 264 5.71 -14.90 6.81
N ILE A 265 5.87 -15.29 5.55
CA ILE A 265 6.60 -14.53 4.51
C ILE A 265 5.69 -14.30 3.29
N PRO A 266 5.88 -13.22 2.51
CA PRO A 266 5.03 -12.94 1.34
C PRO A 266 5.29 -13.94 0.21
N ASP A 267 4.25 -14.46 -0.43
CA ASP A 267 4.41 -15.26 -1.64
C ASP A 267 4.83 -14.38 -2.83
N LYS A 268 6.02 -14.65 -3.39
CA LYS A 268 6.53 -13.94 -4.58
C LYS A 268 5.93 -14.45 -5.90
N THR A 269 5.18 -15.54 -5.89
CA THR A 269 4.47 -16.10 -7.05
C THR A 269 3.05 -15.55 -7.18
N CYS A 270 2.38 -15.23 -6.06
CA CYS A 270 1.06 -14.58 -6.02
C CYS A 270 1.10 -13.06 -6.34
N VAL A 271 1.93 -12.63 -7.29
CA VAL A 271 1.95 -11.25 -7.79
C VAL A 271 0.91 -11.12 -8.91
N PRO A 272 -0.18 -10.35 -8.74
CA PRO A 272 -1.24 -10.23 -9.75
C PRO A 272 -0.72 -9.63 -11.07
N GLN A 273 -1.17 -10.16 -12.21
CA GLN A 273 -0.65 -9.79 -13.54
C GLN A 273 -0.78 -8.29 -13.87
N ILE A 274 -1.75 -7.59 -13.27
CA ILE A 274 -1.97 -6.13 -13.41
C ILE A 274 -0.74 -5.32 -12.97
N SER A 275 0.05 -5.80 -12.00
CA SER A 275 1.31 -5.16 -11.59
C SER A 275 2.53 -5.60 -12.42
N GLN A 276 2.39 -6.54 -13.36
CA GLN A 276 3.49 -7.05 -14.18
C GLN A 276 3.57 -6.37 -15.56
N GLN A 277 2.55 -5.63 -15.98
CA GLN A 277 2.48 -4.99 -17.30
C GLN A 277 3.42 -3.77 -17.44
N THR A 278 3.86 -3.15 -16.35
CA THR A 278 4.70 -1.93 -16.33
C THR A 278 6.14 -2.13 -16.83
N GLY A 279 6.51 -3.31 -17.33
CA GLY A 279 7.88 -3.63 -17.75
C GLY A 279 7.96 -4.39 -19.07
N ARG A 280 6.97 -4.24 -19.96
CA ARG A 280 6.88 -5.05 -21.19
C ARG A 280 6.51 -4.28 -22.46
N GLU A 281 6.58 -2.95 -22.44
CA GLU A 281 6.17 -2.06 -23.55
C GLU A 281 7.33 -1.30 -24.22
N GLU A 282 8.60 -1.56 -23.88
CA GLU A 282 9.77 -0.83 -24.44
C GLU A 282 10.57 -1.56 -25.54
N ASP A 283 10.21 -2.80 -25.92
CA ASP A 283 11.06 -3.69 -26.75
C ASP A 283 10.51 -4.03 -28.16
N ASP A 284 9.41 -3.43 -28.64
CA ASP A 284 8.74 -3.85 -29.91
C ASP A 284 8.44 -2.70 -30.90
N ASP A 285 9.31 -1.68 -30.93
CA ASP A 285 9.21 -0.53 -31.85
C ASP A 285 10.47 -0.39 -32.74
N SER A 286 10.97 -1.52 -33.25
CA SER A 286 12.08 -1.54 -34.23
C SER A 286 11.94 -2.64 -35.31
N ASP A 287 11.14 -2.36 -36.34
CA ASP A 287 11.57 -2.37 -37.76
C ASP A 287 10.40 -2.12 -38.73
N LEU A 288 10.31 -0.91 -39.28
CA LEU A 288 9.71 -0.66 -40.60
C LEU A 288 10.59 0.30 -41.39
N SER A 289 11.71 -0.24 -41.84
CA SER A 289 12.60 0.38 -42.83
C SER A 289 11.91 0.58 -44.19
N LEU A 290 12.25 1.66 -44.90
CA LEU A 290 11.66 2.05 -46.20
C LEU A 290 11.97 1.07 -47.35
N GLU A 291 10.99 0.90 -48.25
CA GLU A 291 11.17 0.78 -49.71
C GLU A 291 10.25 1.77 -50.45
#